data_AF-A0A444U3N5-F1
#
_entry.id   AF-A0A444U3N5-F1
#
_cell.length_a   1.000
_cell.length_b   1.000
_cell.length_c   1.000
_cell.angle_alpha   90.00
_cell.angle_beta   90.00
_cell.angle_gamma   90.00
#
_symmetry.space_group_name_H-M   'P 1'
#
loop_
_entity.id
_entity.type
_entity.pdbx_description
1 polymer ?
#
loop_
_entity_poly.entity_id
_entity_poly.type
_entity_poly.pdbx_seq_one_letter_code
_entity_poly.pdbx_strand_id
1 'polypeptide(L)'
;MGCLGNSKTEDQRIDEKAQREANKKIEKQLQKERQAYKATHRLLLLGAGESGKSTIVKQMRILHVNGFNAEEKKQKIQDIRKNVKDAIVTIVSAMSTLIPPVPLANPENQFRMDYIKSIAPLSDFDYTQEFFDHAKKLWDDEGVKACFERSNEYQLIDCAQ
;
A
#
# COMPACT_ATOMS: atom_id res chain seq x y z
N MET A 1 19.75 -66.73 -31.93
CA MET A 1 19.86 -65.38 -31.35
C MET A 1 19.18 -64.40 -32.29
N GLY A 2 17.88 -64.16 -32.09
CA GLY A 2 17.12 -63.20 -32.89
C GLY A 2 16.76 -61.99 -32.02
N CYS A 3 17.34 -60.83 -32.33
CA CYS A 3 16.91 -59.55 -31.77
C CYS A 3 15.48 -59.28 -32.22
N LEU A 4 14.52 -59.44 -31.30
CA LEU A 4 13.14 -58.99 -31.48
C LEU A 4 13.12 -57.45 -31.33
N GLY A 5 13.09 -56.77 -32.48
CA GLY A 5 12.89 -55.33 -32.56
C GLY A 5 11.50 -54.97 -32.06
N ASN A 6 11.44 -54.22 -30.95
CA ASN A 6 10.22 -53.66 -30.42
C ASN A 6 9.73 -52.54 -31.35
N SER A 7 8.91 -52.88 -32.36
CA SER A 7 8.36 -51.92 -33.31
C SER A 7 7.28 -51.07 -32.62
N LYS A 8 7.67 -49.91 -32.10
CA LYS A 8 6.73 -48.90 -31.58
C LYS A 8 5.68 -48.58 -32.64
N THR A 9 4.42 -48.51 -32.23
CA THR A 9 3.30 -48.12 -33.10
C THR A 9 3.50 -46.68 -33.61
N GLU A 10 2.92 -46.36 -34.76
CA GLU A 10 2.99 -45.02 -35.38
C GLU A 10 2.61 -43.92 -34.38
N ASP A 11 1.51 -44.14 -33.64
CA ASP A 11 1.00 -43.21 -32.61
C ASP A 11 1.99 -42.95 -31.49
N GLN A 12 2.68 -43.98 -30.98
CA GLN A 12 3.70 -43.82 -29.94
C GLN A 12 4.88 -42.96 -30.43
N ARG A 13 5.23 -43.02 -31.72
CA ARG A 13 6.30 -42.19 -32.30
C ARG A 13 5.84 -40.74 -32.50
N ILE A 14 4.58 -40.53 -32.85
CA ILE A 14 3.98 -39.21 -32.98
C ILE A 14 3.93 -38.52 -31.61
N ASP A 15 3.48 -39.23 -30.56
CA ASP A 15 3.45 -38.72 -29.18
C ASP A 15 4.85 -38.43 -28.64
N GLU A 16 5.83 -39.32 -28.86
CA GLU A 16 7.23 -39.08 -28.46
C GLU A 16 7.83 -37.85 -29.19
N LYS A 17 7.46 -37.64 -30.46
CA LYS A 17 7.91 -36.47 -31.22
C LYS A 17 7.24 -35.19 -30.68
N ALA A 18 5.94 -35.21 -30.40
CA ALA A 18 5.22 -34.09 -29.81
C ALA A 18 5.78 -33.73 -28.43
N GLN A 19 6.07 -34.72 -27.58
CA GLN A 19 6.72 -34.53 -26.28
C GLN A 19 8.12 -33.94 -26.43
N ARG A 20 8.94 -34.41 -27.37
CA ARG A 20 10.26 -33.83 -27.65
C ARG A 20 10.19 -32.40 -28.14
N GLU A 21 9.22 -32.07 -29.00
CA GLU A 21 9.01 -30.71 -29.48
C GLU A 21 8.54 -29.78 -28.35
N ALA A 22 7.65 -30.24 -27.47
CA ALA A 22 7.24 -29.52 -26.27
C ALA A 22 8.44 -29.28 -25.32
N ASN A 23 9.23 -30.32 -25.02
CA ASN A 23 10.42 -30.20 -24.19
C ASN A 23 11.44 -29.21 -24.78
N LYS A 24 11.67 -29.26 -26.09
CA LYS A 24 12.57 -28.32 -26.77
C LYS A 24 12.07 -26.88 -26.71
N LYS A 25 10.75 -26.65 -26.77
CA LYS A 25 10.16 -25.32 -26.57
C LYS A 25 10.38 -24.82 -25.15
N ILE A 26 10.17 -25.69 -24.15
CA ILE A 26 10.39 -25.36 -22.73
C ILE A 26 11.86 -25.04 -22.46
N GLU A 27 12.81 -25.85 -22.93
CA GLU A 27 14.25 -25.59 -22.75
C GLU A 27 14.68 -24.26 -23.36
N LYS A 28 14.19 -23.94 -24.56
CA LYS A 28 14.46 -22.63 -25.19
C LYS A 28 13.89 -21.48 -24.37
N GLN A 29 12.70 -21.63 -23.79
CA GLN A 29 12.10 -20.62 -22.93
C GLN A 29 12.92 -20.44 -21.64
N LEU A 30 13.28 -21.54 -20.97
CA LEU A 30 14.12 -21.53 -19.78
C LEU A 30 15.49 -20.89 -20.02
N GLN A 31 16.10 -21.11 -21.19
CA GLN A 31 17.37 -20.49 -21.52
C GLN A 31 17.25 -18.97 -21.66
N LYS A 32 16.19 -18.47 -22.30
CA LYS A 32 15.90 -17.04 -22.41
C LYS A 32 15.64 -16.41 -21.04
N GLU A 33 14.83 -17.06 -20.20
CA GLU A 33 14.54 -16.60 -18.85
C GLU A 33 15.79 -16.59 -17.96
N ARG A 34 16.67 -17.59 -18.08
CA ARG A 34 17.97 -17.60 -17.38
C ARG A 34 18.84 -16.42 -17.77
N GLN A 35 18.87 -16.04 -19.05
CA GLN A 35 19.65 -14.88 -19.50
C GLN A 35 19.05 -13.58 -18.96
N ALA A 36 17.73 -13.40 -19.05
CA ALA A 36 17.04 -12.24 -18.48
C ALA A 36 17.24 -12.15 -16.96
N TYR A 37 17.16 -13.27 -16.25
CA TYR A 37 17.38 -13.35 -14.81
C TYR A 37 18.80 -12.94 -14.43
N LYS A 38 19.81 -13.43 -15.16
CA LYS A 38 21.22 -13.05 -14.93
C LYS A 38 21.49 -11.57 -15.21
N ALA A 39 20.77 -10.97 -16.16
CA ALA A 39 20.89 -9.54 -16.47
C ALA A 39 20.13 -8.64 -15.47
N THR A 40 19.25 -9.21 -14.64
CA THR A 40 18.42 -8.45 -13.69
C THR A 40 19.19 -8.20 -12.39
N HIS A 41 19.33 -6.92 -12.01
CA HIS A 41 19.92 -6.53 -10.74
C HIS A 41 18.85 -6.53 -9.65
N ARG A 42 18.97 -7.42 -8.67
CA ARG A 42 18.02 -7.55 -7.55
C ARG A 42 18.45 -6.66 -6.40
N LEU A 43 17.60 -5.70 -6.04
CA LEU A 43 17.82 -4.78 -4.93
C LEU A 43 16.85 -5.14 -3.79
N LEU A 44 17.37 -5.22 -2.57
CA LEU A 44 16.59 -5.42 -1.35
C LEU A 44 16.64 -4.14 -0.51
N LEU A 45 15.47 -3.55 -0.23
CA LEU A 45 15.35 -2.38 0.63
C LEU A 45 15.01 -2.82 2.05
N LEU A 46 15.87 -2.49 3.01
CA LEU A 46 15.71 -2.78 4.43
C LEU A 46 15.58 -1.47 5.24
N GLY A 47 14.87 -1.53 6.36
CA GLY A 47 14.62 -0.39 7.24
C GLY A 47 13.41 -0.62 8.14
N ALA A 48 13.31 0.12 9.24
CA ALA A 48 12.19 0.07 10.19
C ALA A 48 10.83 0.38 9.54
N GLY A 49 9.72 0.17 10.26
CA GLY A 49 8.41 0.69 9.82
C GLY A 49 8.50 2.17 9.42
N GLU A 50 7.73 2.57 8.41
CA GLU A 50 7.59 3.99 8.02
C GLU A 50 8.86 4.72 7.50
N SER A 51 10.02 4.07 7.46
CA SER A 51 11.30 4.57 6.90
C SER A 51 11.32 4.95 5.40
N GLY A 52 10.18 5.01 4.72
CA GLY A 52 10.09 5.47 3.33
C GLY A 52 10.44 4.44 2.24
N LYS A 53 10.67 3.16 2.60
CA LYS A 53 10.95 2.08 1.62
C LYS A 53 9.92 2.03 0.48
N SER A 54 8.63 2.05 0.82
CA SER A 54 7.54 2.06 -0.16
C SER A 54 7.57 3.32 -1.02
N THR A 55 7.97 4.46 -0.46
CA THR A 55 8.12 5.74 -1.18
C THR A 55 9.23 5.65 -2.22
N ILE A 56 10.37 5.05 -1.89
CA ILE A 56 11.47 4.83 -2.84
C ILE A 56 11.01 3.96 -4.02
N VAL A 57 10.30 2.85 -3.75
CA VAL A 57 9.76 1.99 -4.82
C VAL A 57 8.75 2.73 -5.69
N LYS A 58 7.88 3.56 -5.10
CA LYS A 58 6.94 4.41 -5.85
C LYS A 58 7.69 5.41 -6.75
N GLN A 59 8.78 6.02 -6.26
CA GLN A 59 9.58 6.94 -7.07
C GLN A 59 10.26 6.24 -8.25
N MET A 60 10.82 5.04 -8.03
CA MET A 60 11.39 4.24 -9.12
C MET A 60 10.35 3.95 -10.22
N ARG A 61 9.11 3.69 -9.81
CA ARG A 61 8.00 3.47 -10.75
C ARG A 61 7.64 4.73 -11.53
N ILE A 62 7.59 5.89 -10.87
CA ILE A 62 7.32 7.19 -11.52
C ILE A 62 8.39 7.50 -12.56
N LEU A 63 9.66 7.31 -12.22
CA LEU A 63 10.79 7.70 -13.07
C LEU A 63 11.08 6.70 -14.19
N HIS A 64 10.84 5.40 -13.98
CA HIS A 64 11.31 4.34 -14.88
C HIS A 64 10.20 3.42 -15.43
N VAL A 65 8.95 3.51 -14.95
CA VAL A 65 7.89 2.54 -15.29
C VAL A 65 6.55 3.25 -15.54
N ASN A 66 6.51 4.22 -16.46
CA ASN A 66 5.30 4.91 -16.94
C ASN A 66 4.32 5.39 -15.84
N GLY A 67 4.80 5.62 -14.61
CA GLY A 67 4.01 6.08 -13.48
C GLY A 67 2.79 5.21 -13.13
N PHE A 68 1.73 5.88 -12.68
CA PHE A 68 0.46 5.27 -12.26
C PHE A 68 -0.65 5.59 -13.25
N ASN A 69 -1.43 4.58 -13.61
CA ASN A 69 -2.57 4.73 -14.50
C ASN A 69 -3.78 5.35 -13.76
N ALA A 70 -4.83 5.70 -14.52
CA ALA A 70 -6.01 6.37 -13.96
C ALA A 70 -6.76 5.53 -12.92
N GLU A 71 -6.83 4.21 -13.12
CA GLU A 71 -7.51 3.29 -12.21
C GLU A 71 -6.78 3.17 -10.87
N GLU A 72 -5.44 3.07 -10.92
CA GLU A 72 -4.62 3.05 -9.70
C GLU A 72 -4.72 4.37 -8.93
N LYS A 73 -4.72 5.51 -9.64
CA LYS A 73 -4.93 6.81 -9.01
C LYS A 73 -6.30 6.87 -8.33
N LYS A 74 -7.34 6.35 -8.96
CA LYS A 74 -8.69 6.28 -8.40
C LYS A 74 -8.73 5.44 -7.13
N GLN A 75 -8.05 4.29 -7.12
CA GLN A 75 -7.91 3.45 -5.92
C GLN A 75 -7.17 4.18 -4.79
N LYS A 76 -6.15 4.99 -5.11
CA LYS A 76 -5.41 5.79 -4.13
C LYS A 76 -6.23 6.90 -3.48
N ILE A 77 -7.34 7.35 -4.07
CA ILE A 77 -8.23 8.33 -3.44
C ILE A 77 -8.75 7.79 -2.10
N GLN A 78 -9.12 6.51 -2.03
CA GLN A 78 -9.62 5.91 -0.79
C GLN A 78 -8.53 5.82 0.27
N ASP A 79 -7.31 5.44 -0.11
CA ASP A 79 -6.16 5.43 0.81
C ASP A 79 -5.91 6.82 1.41
N ILE A 80 -5.96 7.88 0.58
CA ILE A 80 -5.77 9.27 1.04
C ILE A 80 -6.86 9.68 2.03
N ARG A 81 -8.13 9.39 1.71
CA ARG A 81 -9.26 9.71 2.59
C ARG A 81 -9.16 8.99 3.93
N LYS A 82 -8.75 7.72 3.91
CA LYS A 82 -8.47 6.95 5.13
C LYS A 82 -7.37 7.59 5.96
N ASN A 83 -6.26 7.98 5.35
CA ASN A 83 -5.17 8.64 6.06
C ASN A 83 -5.62 9.95 6.73
N VAL A 84 -6.48 10.75 6.08
CA VAL A 84 -7.05 11.97 6.68
C VAL A 84 -7.88 11.64 7.92
N LYS A 85 -8.74 10.61 7.86
CA LYS A 85 -9.52 10.14 9.01
C LYS A 85 -8.63 9.64 10.13
N ASP A 86 -7.70 8.75 9.83
CA ASP A 86 -6.82 8.13 10.81
C ASP A 86 -5.97 9.20 11.51
N ALA A 87 -5.46 10.18 10.78
CA ALA A 87 -4.72 11.32 11.34
C ALA A 87 -5.57 12.16 12.31
N ILE A 88 -6.74 12.65 11.87
CA ILE A 88 -7.56 13.54 12.72
C ILE A 88 -8.12 12.82 13.95
N VAL A 89 -8.53 11.55 13.80
CA VAL A 89 -8.98 10.70 14.93
C VAL A 89 -7.85 10.53 15.95
N THR A 90 -6.64 10.27 15.48
CA THR A 90 -5.47 10.08 16.34
C THR A 90 -5.16 11.34 17.13
N ILE A 91 -5.09 12.50 16.46
CA ILE A 91 -4.79 13.79 17.12
C ILE A 91 -5.87 14.11 18.16
N VAL A 92 -7.14 14.05 17.79
CA VAL A 92 -8.28 14.36 18.69
C VAL A 92 -8.35 13.40 19.89
N SER A 93 -7.96 12.14 19.70
CA SER A 93 -7.88 11.16 20.79
C SER A 93 -6.71 11.48 21.73
N ALA A 94 -5.57 11.88 21.17
CA ALA A 94 -4.36 12.22 21.92
C ALA A 94 -4.52 13.45 22.81
N MET A 95 -5.33 14.44 22.40
CA MET A 95 -5.57 15.68 23.16
C MET A 95 -5.92 15.44 24.64
N SER A 96 -6.72 14.40 24.94
CA SER A 96 -7.09 14.03 26.31
C SER A 96 -6.11 13.09 27.01
N THR A 97 -5.21 12.42 26.29
CA THR A 97 -4.26 11.46 26.84
C THR A 97 -2.88 12.07 27.10
N LEU A 98 -2.54 13.17 26.43
CA LEU A 98 -1.31 13.91 26.67
C LEU A 98 -1.27 14.44 28.11
N ILE A 99 -0.05 14.60 28.64
CA ILE A 99 0.19 15.12 29.98
C ILE A 99 1.10 16.34 29.86
N PRO A 100 0.64 17.57 30.19
CA PRO A 100 -0.76 17.91 30.49
C PRO A 100 -1.65 17.77 29.24
N PRO A 101 -2.97 17.54 29.43
CA PRO A 101 -3.92 17.45 28.32
C PRO A 101 -4.05 18.79 27.61
N VAL A 102 -4.38 18.74 26.32
CA VAL A 102 -4.55 19.92 25.47
C VAL A 102 -6.04 20.14 25.24
N PRO A 103 -6.66 21.20 25.80
CA PRO A 103 -8.05 21.53 25.52
C PRO A 103 -8.21 22.14 24.12
N LEU A 104 -9.43 22.13 23.60
CA LEU A 104 -9.78 22.93 22.42
C LEU A 104 -9.56 24.42 22.72
N ALA A 105 -9.07 25.16 21.72
CA ALA A 105 -9.01 26.61 21.80
C ALA A 105 -10.41 27.23 21.67
N ASN A 106 -11.27 26.66 20.82
CA ASN A 106 -12.68 27.06 20.72
C ASN A 106 -13.60 25.96 21.31
N PRO A 107 -14.27 26.20 22.45
CA PRO A 107 -15.25 25.26 23.02
C PRO A 107 -16.41 24.91 22.09
N GLU A 108 -16.76 25.79 21.14
CA GLU A 108 -17.80 25.51 20.14
C GLU A 108 -17.42 24.34 19.21
N ASN A 109 -16.15 23.95 19.14
CA ASN A 109 -15.70 22.79 18.36
C ASN A 109 -15.94 21.45 19.07
N GLN A 110 -16.44 21.45 20.31
CA GLN A 110 -16.63 20.22 21.09
C GLN A 110 -17.49 19.17 20.36
N PHE A 111 -18.63 19.58 19.77
CA PHE A 111 -19.48 18.66 19.02
C PHE A 111 -18.77 18.04 17.80
N ARG A 112 -17.80 18.75 17.21
CA ARG A 112 -16.98 18.23 16.10
C ARG A 112 -16.02 17.17 16.60
N MET A 113 -15.40 17.38 17.77
CA MET A 113 -14.56 16.36 18.41
C MET A 113 -15.37 15.10 18.72
N ASP A 114 -16.57 15.27 19.27
CA ASP A 114 -17.45 14.14 19.61
C ASP A 114 -17.87 13.36 18.36
N TYR A 115 -18.17 14.07 17.26
CA TYR A 115 -18.39 13.46 15.95
C TYR A 115 -17.17 12.64 15.48
N ILE A 116 -15.96 13.20 15.49
CA ILE A 116 -14.74 12.49 15.07
C ILE A 116 -14.47 11.26 15.94
N LYS A 117 -14.69 11.36 17.26
CA LYS A 117 -14.56 10.21 18.17
C LYS A 117 -15.61 9.13 17.89
N SER A 118 -16.83 9.50 17.52
CA SER A 118 -17.90 8.54 17.20
C SER A 118 -17.60 7.70 15.96
N ILE A 119 -16.87 8.24 14.98
CA ILE A 119 -16.53 7.55 13.73
C ILE A 119 -15.22 6.76 13.80
N ALA A 120 -14.41 6.95 14.85
CA ALA A 120 -13.15 6.27 15.07
C ALA A 120 -13.23 4.72 14.97
N PRO A 121 -14.21 4.03 15.58
CA PRO A 121 -14.30 2.57 15.51
C PRO A 121 -14.83 2.04 14.16
N LEU A 122 -15.31 2.90 13.27
CA LEU A 122 -15.93 2.49 12.01
C LEU A 122 -14.85 2.11 10.97
N SER A 123 -14.78 0.84 10.61
CA SER A 123 -13.87 0.34 9.56
C SER A 123 -14.38 0.64 8.15
N ASP A 124 -15.68 0.54 7.94
CA ASP A 124 -16.38 0.92 6.71
C ASP A 124 -17.03 2.29 6.93
N PHE A 125 -16.40 3.33 6.40
CA PHE A 125 -16.79 4.72 6.65
C PHE A 125 -16.94 5.47 5.35
N ASP A 126 -18.11 6.06 5.17
CA ASP A 126 -18.38 6.96 4.05
C ASP A 126 -17.78 8.34 4.32
N TYR A 127 -16.80 8.72 3.50
CA TYR A 127 -16.15 10.02 3.57
C TYR A 127 -17.05 11.11 2.97
N THR A 128 -18.06 11.51 3.74
CA THR A 128 -19.02 12.57 3.37
C THR A 128 -18.42 13.96 3.48
N GLN A 129 -19.09 14.96 2.89
CA GLN A 129 -18.66 16.36 3.02
C GLN A 129 -18.69 16.83 4.49
N GLU A 130 -19.67 16.37 5.26
CA GLU A 130 -19.79 16.65 6.69
C GLU A 130 -18.51 16.26 7.44
N PHE A 131 -17.98 15.06 7.18
CA PHE A 131 -16.70 14.63 7.77
C PHE A 131 -15.56 15.59 7.46
N PHE A 132 -15.39 15.97 6.18
CA PHE A 132 -14.33 16.88 5.78
C PHE A 132 -14.48 18.28 6.39
N ASP A 133 -15.72 18.76 6.56
CA ASP A 133 -16.00 20.04 7.19
C ASP A 133 -15.66 20.02 8.68
N HIS A 134 -15.99 18.93 9.40
CA HIS A 134 -15.57 18.73 10.79
C HIS A 134 -14.05 18.64 10.93
N ALA A 135 -13.40 17.80 10.12
CA ALA A 135 -11.96 17.62 10.15
C ALA A 135 -11.21 18.93 9.88
N LYS A 136 -11.65 19.69 8.87
CA LYS A 136 -11.07 21.01 8.55
C LYS A 136 -11.25 22.01 9.68
N LYS A 137 -12.45 22.14 10.23
CA LYS A 137 -12.72 23.08 11.33
C LYS A 137 -11.97 22.74 12.61
N LEU A 138 -11.74 21.46 12.87
CA LEU A 138 -10.88 21.02 13.97
C LEU A 138 -9.40 21.29 13.68
N TRP A 139 -8.93 21.05 12.45
CA TRP A 139 -7.55 21.35 12.08
C TRP A 139 -7.23 22.85 12.18
N ASP A 140 -8.21 23.72 11.94
CA ASP A 140 -8.07 25.17 12.13
C ASP A 140 -8.04 25.59 13.62
N ASP A 141 -8.38 24.71 14.57
CA ASP A 141 -8.36 24.99 16.02
C ASP A 141 -6.93 24.97 16.57
N GLU A 142 -6.55 26.04 17.28
CA GLU A 142 -5.19 26.18 17.83
C GLU A 142 -4.85 25.12 18.88
N GLY A 143 -5.84 24.57 19.61
CA GLY A 143 -5.63 23.46 20.54
C GLY A 143 -5.30 22.16 19.82
N VAL A 144 -5.94 21.90 18.67
CA VAL A 144 -5.65 20.74 17.83
C VAL A 144 -4.25 20.85 17.22
N LYS A 145 -3.88 22.03 16.71
CA LYS A 145 -2.51 22.29 16.21
C LYS A 145 -1.46 22.14 17.32
N ALA A 146 -1.73 22.67 18.52
CA ALA A 146 -0.83 22.52 19.66
C ALA A 146 -0.65 21.05 20.08
N CYS A 147 -1.69 20.22 19.96
CA CYS A 147 -1.58 18.77 20.15
C CYS A 147 -0.73 18.12 19.05
N PHE A 148 -0.92 18.53 17.80
CA PHE A 148 -0.14 18.04 16.66
C PHE A 148 1.36 18.36 16.76
N GLU A 149 1.73 19.55 17.26
CA GLU A 149 3.13 19.90 17.54
C GLU A 149 3.80 18.97 18.57
N ARG A 150 2.98 18.28 19.39
CA ARG A 150 3.40 17.25 20.36
C ARG A 150 3.22 15.83 19.82
N SER A 151 3.10 15.67 18.50
CA SER A 151 2.88 14.36 17.87
C SER A 151 3.99 13.34 18.14
N ASN A 152 5.18 13.77 18.56
CA ASN A 152 6.26 12.89 19.02
C ASN A 152 5.94 12.13 20.32
N GLU A 153 4.89 12.52 21.06
CA GLU A 153 4.46 11.85 22.31
C GLU A 153 3.43 10.73 22.06
N TYR A 154 2.97 10.56 20.82
CA TYR A 154 2.04 9.49 20.42
C TYR A 154 2.38 8.96 19.03
N GLN A 155 1.67 7.95 18.55
CA GLN A 155 1.89 7.39 17.21
C GLN A 155 0.97 8.09 16.22
N LEU A 156 1.52 8.97 15.40
CA LEU A 156 0.83 9.64 14.31
C LEU A 156 1.49 9.27 12.98
N ILE A 157 0.68 9.05 11.95
CA ILE A 157 1.20 8.75 10.61
C ILE A 157 2.01 9.92 10.05
N ASP A 158 3.17 9.64 9.45
CA ASP A 158 4.10 10.67 8.94
C ASP A 158 3.46 11.61 7.91
N CYS A 159 2.48 11.15 7.13
CA CYS A 159 1.81 11.99 6.13
C CYS A 159 0.81 13.00 6.70
N ALA A 160 0.65 13.04 8.03
CA ALA A 160 -0.09 14.09 8.70
C ALA A 160 0.75 15.36 8.95
N GLN A 161 2.08 15.28 8.79
CA GLN A 161 3.00 16.43 8.80
C GLN A 161 2.94 17.28 7.54
#